data_AF-A0A3C0I3G6-F1
#
_entry.id   AF-A0A3C0I3G6-F1
#
_cell.length_a   1.000
_cell.length_b   1.000
_cell.length_c   1.000
_cell.angle_alpha   90.00
_cell.angle_beta   90.00
_cell.angle_gamma   90.00
#
_symmetry.space_group_name_H-M   'P 1'
#
loop_
_entity.id
_entity.type
_entity.pdbx_description
1 polymer ?
#
loop_
_entity_poly.entity_id
_entity_poly.type
_entity_poly.pdbx_seq_one_letter_code
_entity_poly.pdbx_strand_id
1 'polypeptide(L)'
;MRKIKLLLLSVHTILLITLPRFALAGSLGTHCWQQAPFAHVLCFEINDVNGRYFSLIGETIVENAEYPLHGSALLDNNDNVYRLSFTQNMGDTFVFENAVSLDPTTLKGTWTDDGGNAGEFQYLGLAPLDPEQLKAITTRRANTQR
;
A
#
# COMPACT_ATOMS: atom_id res chain seq x y z
N MET A 1 68.12 -26.53 -20.71
CA MET A 1 66.87 -25.87 -21.11
C MET A 1 65.82 -26.05 -20.01
N ARG A 2 65.33 -24.94 -19.45
CA ARG A 2 64.36 -24.84 -18.34
C ARG A 2 63.04 -25.56 -18.66
N LYS A 3 62.45 -26.23 -17.67
CA LYS A 3 60.98 -26.42 -17.59
C LYS A 3 60.50 -26.10 -16.17
N ILE A 4 60.11 -24.84 -16.00
CA ILE A 4 59.23 -24.38 -14.92
C ILE A 4 57.86 -25.01 -15.21
N LYS A 5 57.35 -25.85 -14.32
CA LYS A 5 55.93 -26.25 -14.34
C LYS A 5 55.25 -25.65 -13.12
N LEU A 6 54.46 -24.62 -13.43
CA LEU A 6 53.49 -23.91 -12.62
C LEU A 6 52.87 -24.77 -11.51
N LEU A 7 52.96 -24.28 -10.27
CA LEU A 7 52.03 -24.61 -9.19
C LEU A 7 50.62 -24.20 -9.64
N LEU A 8 49.75 -25.17 -9.90
CA LEU A 8 48.31 -24.96 -10.01
C LEU A 8 47.72 -24.89 -8.61
N LEU A 9 47.88 -23.74 -7.94
CA LEU A 9 47.11 -23.38 -6.77
C LEU A 9 45.75 -22.84 -7.24
N SER A 10 44.88 -23.72 -7.70
CA SER A 10 43.48 -23.38 -7.98
C SER A 10 42.75 -23.33 -6.64
N VAL A 11 42.87 -22.19 -5.96
CA VAL A 11 42.00 -21.80 -4.85
C VAL A 11 40.59 -21.72 -5.44
N HIS A 12 39.83 -22.80 -5.29
CA HIS A 12 38.38 -22.77 -5.43
C HIS A 12 37.86 -21.99 -4.23
N THR A 13 37.91 -20.66 -4.34
CA THR A 13 37.11 -19.77 -3.51
C THR A 13 35.67 -20.07 -3.88
N ILE A 14 35.07 -21.05 -3.21
CA ILE A 14 33.63 -21.23 -3.16
C ILE A 14 33.12 -19.98 -2.46
N LEU A 15 32.83 -18.95 -3.25
CA LEU A 15 32.02 -17.83 -2.86
C LEU A 15 30.61 -18.40 -2.67
N LEU A 16 30.40 -19.02 -1.50
CA LEU A 16 29.08 -19.27 -0.98
C LEU A 16 28.51 -17.88 -0.73
N ILE A 17 27.93 -17.29 -1.77
CA ILE A 17 27.06 -16.14 -1.63
C ILE A 17 25.91 -16.68 -0.79
N THR A 18 26.02 -16.48 0.53
CA THR A 18 24.88 -16.53 1.42
C THR A 18 23.99 -15.41 0.96
N LEU A 19 23.14 -15.69 -0.04
CA LEU A 19 21.99 -14.87 -0.34
C LEU A 19 21.34 -14.61 1.01
N PRO A 20 21.21 -13.34 1.45
CA PRO A 20 20.43 -13.06 2.65
C PRO A 20 19.11 -13.77 2.42
N ARG A 21 18.68 -14.58 3.40
CA ARG A 21 17.31 -15.09 3.38
C ARG A 21 16.45 -13.86 3.25
N PHE A 22 15.93 -13.62 2.05
CA PHE A 22 14.89 -12.64 1.85
C PHE A 22 13.78 -13.11 2.77
N ALA A 23 13.66 -12.45 3.93
CA ALA A 23 12.46 -12.54 4.71
C ALA A 23 11.39 -12.08 3.73
N LEU A 24 10.58 -13.02 3.24
CA LEU A 24 9.43 -12.68 2.43
C LEU A 24 8.57 -11.79 3.32
N ALA A 25 8.53 -10.50 2.98
CA ALA A 25 7.53 -9.58 3.49
C ALA A 25 6.18 -10.27 3.36
N GLY A 26 5.54 -10.61 4.48
CA GLY A 26 4.24 -11.26 4.47
C GLY A 26 3.18 -10.27 3.98
N SER A 27 2.47 -10.60 2.91
CA SER A 27 1.30 -9.81 2.51
C SER A 27 0.14 -10.12 3.46
N LEU A 28 -0.51 -9.08 3.99
CA LEU A 28 -1.79 -9.19 4.71
C LEU A 28 -2.99 -9.24 3.74
N GLY A 29 -2.73 -9.13 2.44
CA GLY A 29 -3.74 -9.06 1.38
C GLY A 29 -4.04 -7.63 0.94
N THR A 30 -4.94 -7.52 -0.03
CA THR A 30 -5.41 -6.25 -0.58
C THR A 30 -6.69 -5.84 0.12
N HIS A 31 -6.64 -4.75 0.88
CA HIS A 31 -7.76 -4.20 1.63
C HIS A 31 -8.30 -2.93 0.97
N CYS A 32 -9.61 -2.76 0.94
CA CYS A 32 -10.26 -1.63 0.28
C CYS A 32 -11.08 -0.77 1.24
N TRP A 33 -11.06 0.54 0.99
CA TRP A 33 -11.80 1.55 1.74
C TRP A 33 -12.47 2.56 0.81
N GLN A 34 -13.58 3.14 1.24
CA GLN A 34 -14.13 4.36 0.66
C GLN A 34 -13.57 5.58 1.41
N GLN A 35 -13.05 6.55 0.66
CA GLN A 35 -12.59 7.85 1.19
C GLN A 35 -13.71 8.90 1.05
N ALA A 36 -14.63 8.97 2.03
CA ALA A 36 -15.73 9.94 2.02
C ALA A 36 -15.26 11.32 2.54
N PRO A 37 -15.78 12.46 2.03
CA PRO A 37 -16.96 12.61 1.18
C PRO A 37 -16.74 12.33 -0.30
N PHE A 38 -15.51 12.05 -0.72
CA PHE A 38 -15.25 11.68 -2.11
C PHE A 38 -15.83 10.29 -2.41
N ALA A 39 -16.08 10.04 -3.69
CA ALA A 39 -16.55 8.75 -4.19
C ALA A 39 -15.37 7.87 -4.61
N HIS A 40 -14.23 8.01 -3.93
CA HIS A 40 -13.00 7.29 -4.23
C HIS A 40 -12.97 5.99 -3.44
N VAL A 41 -12.61 4.90 -4.11
CA VAL A 41 -12.32 3.61 -3.48
C VAL A 41 -10.82 3.37 -3.55
N LEU A 42 -10.19 3.16 -2.41
CA LEU A 42 -8.74 2.97 -2.30
C LEU A 42 -8.49 1.53 -1.88
N CYS A 43 -7.77 0.78 -2.71
CA CYS A 43 -7.40 -0.60 -2.42
C CYS A 43 -5.89 -0.71 -2.29
N PHE A 44 -5.40 -1.17 -1.13
CA PHE A 44 -3.97 -1.32 -0.83
C PHE A 44 -3.62 -2.77 -0.57
N GLU A 45 -2.64 -3.31 -1.29
CA GLU A 45 -1.86 -4.44 -0.81
C GLU A 45 -0.96 -3.99 0.35
N ILE A 46 -1.10 -4.66 1.49
CA ILE A 46 -0.40 -4.33 2.73
C ILE A 46 0.69 -5.37 2.95
N ASN A 47 1.95 -4.97 2.80
CA ASN A 47 3.09 -5.87 2.88
C ASN A 47 3.93 -5.60 4.12
N ASP A 48 4.17 -6.64 4.93
CA ASP A 48 4.94 -6.56 6.16
C ASP A 48 6.41 -6.23 5.91
N VAL A 49 6.91 -5.17 6.54
CA VAL A 49 8.34 -4.81 6.50
C VAL A 49 9.07 -5.34 7.73
N ASN A 50 8.46 -5.27 8.93
CA ASN A 50 9.11 -5.66 10.19
C ASN A 50 8.17 -5.91 11.39
N GLY A 51 6.96 -6.40 11.14
CA GLY A 51 5.94 -6.78 12.13
C GLY A 51 5.06 -5.64 12.63
N ARG A 52 5.46 -4.38 12.43
CA ARG A 52 4.67 -3.19 12.80
C ARG A 52 4.56 -2.15 11.70
N TYR A 53 5.59 -2.03 10.85
CA TYR A 53 5.57 -1.18 9.68
C TYR A 53 5.26 -2.01 8.45
N PHE A 54 4.40 -1.46 7.61
CA PHE A 54 3.95 -2.10 6.37
C PHE A 54 4.12 -1.11 5.22
N SER A 55 4.49 -1.60 4.04
CA SER A 55 4.37 -0.82 2.81
C SER A 55 2.97 -0.97 2.23
N LEU A 56 2.43 0.12 1.69
CA LEU A 56 1.15 0.16 1.00
C LEU A 56 1.40 0.40 -0.48
N ILE A 57 0.90 -0.48 -1.33
CA ILE A 57 0.90 -0.32 -2.79
C ILE A 57 -0.52 -0.60 -3.25
N GLY A 58 -1.07 0.26 -4.09
CA GLY A 58 -2.48 0.16 -4.40
C GLY A 58 -2.94 1.08 -5.50
N GLU A 59 -4.27 1.24 -5.56
CA GLU A 59 -4.94 2.06 -6.56
C GLU A 59 -6.08 2.84 -5.91
N THR A 60 -6.25 4.09 -6.36
CA THR A 60 -7.49 4.85 -6.20
C THR A 60 -8.36 4.57 -7.42
N ILE A 61 -9.54 4.05 -7.18
CA ILE A 61 -10.57 3.78 -8.18
C ILE A 61 -11.65 4.87 -8.07
N VAL A 62 -11.92 5.53 -9.19
CA VAL A 62 -12.99 6.51 -9.35
C VAL A 62 -13.86 6.14 -10.56
N GLU A 63 -14.86 6.96 -10.87
CA GLU A 63 -15.71 6.71 -12.04
C GLU A 63 -14.87 6.69 -13.33
N ASN A 64 -14.76 5.50 -13.94
CA ASN A 64 -14.05 5.21 -15.19
C ASN A 64 -12.52 5.46 -15.19
N ALA A 65 -11.88 5.59 -14.02
CA ALA A 65 -10.43 5.78 -13.94
C ALA A 65 -9.82 5.16 -12.68
N GLU A 66 -8.54 4.81 -12.78
CA GLU A 66 -7.75 4.23 -11.70
C GLU A 66 -6.37 4.91 -11.66
N TYR A 67 -5.87 5.19 -10.46
CA TYR A 67 -4.59 5.86 -10.26
C TYR A 67 -3.76 5.17 -9.18
N PRO A 68 -2.44 5.02 -9.37
CA PRO A 68 -1.59 4.31 -8.42
C PRO A 68 -1.46 5.06 -7.09
N LEU A 69 -1.34 4.28 -6.02
CA LEU A 69 -1.12 4.71 -4.65
C LEU A 69 0.12 4.04 -4.07
N HIS A 70 0.89 4.82 -3.31
CA HIS A 70 2.04 4.32 -2.57
C HIS A 70 2.11 4.96 -1.19
N GLY A 71 2.49 4.18 -0.19
CA GLY A 71 2.59 4.67 1.17
C GLY A 71 3.11 3.65 2.16
N SER A 72 2.77 3.88 3.41
CA SER A 72 3.12 3.03 4.54
C SER A 72 2.00 2.98 5.56
N ALA A 73 1.94 1.90 6.32
CA ALA A 73 1.13 1.81 7.53
C ALA A 73 2.00 1.52 8.75
N LEU A 74 1.58 2.05 9.88
CA LEU A 74 2.01 1.65 11.20
C LEU A 74 0.82 0.98 11.88
N LEU A 75 0.91 -0.34 12.10
CA LEU A 75 -0.09 -1.13 12.79
C LEU A 75 0.57 -1.69 14.05
N ASP A 76 0.45 -0.96 15.16
CA ASP A 76 1.06 -1.29 16.45
C ASP A 76 0.00 -1.58 17.50
N ASN A 77 -0.19 -2.87 17.79
CA ASN A 77 -1.16 -3.33 18.77
C ASN A 77 -0.77 -2.96 20.22
N ASN A 78 0.52 -2.80 20.51
CA ASN A 78 0.99 -2.53 21.88
C ASN A 78 0.69 -1.09 22.27
N ASP A 79 0.91 -0.16 21.34
CA ASP A 79 0.67 1.27 21.54
C ASP A 79 -0.72 1.72 21.05
N ASN A 80 -1.54 0.78 20.52
CA ASN A 80 -2.84 1.02 19.92
C ASN A 80 -2.80 2.09 18.81
N VAL A 81 -1.79 2.03 17.94
CA VAL A 81 -1.59 2.96 16.83
C VAL A 81 -1.83 2.26 15.50
N TYR A 82 -2.86 2.67 14.78
CA TYR A 82 -3.20 2.12 13.47
C TYR A 82 -3.36 3.28 12.49
N ARG A 83 -2.31 3.55 11.72
CA ARG A 83 -2.23 4.71 10.85
C ARG A 83 -1.74 4.34 9.48
N LEU A 84 -2.33 4.95 8.47
CA LEU A 84 -1.87 4.87 7.08
C LEU A 84 -1.40 6.25 6.66
N SER A 85 -0.34 6.30 5.87
CA SER A 85 0.14 7.52 5.21
C SER A 85 0.51 7.17 3.78
N PHE A 86 -0.06 7.88 2.81
CA PHE A 86 0.13 7.56 1.40
C PHE A 86 0.00 8.79 0.53
N THR A 87 0.59 8.72 -0.66
CA THR A 87 0.43 9.73 -1.69
C THR A 87 -0.64 9.27 -2.69
N GLN A 88 -1.58 10.16 -2.98
CA GLN A 88 -2.64 9.96 -3.96
C GLN A 88 -2.45 10.88 -5.15
N ASN A 89 -2.15 10.28 -6.31
CA ASN A 89 -2.05 11.01 -7.58
C ASN A 89 -3.42 10.96 -8.27
N MET A 90 -4.03 12.09 -8.54
CA MET A 90 -5.32 12.20 -9.25
C MET A 90 -5.07 12.87 -10.60
N GLY A 91 -4.83 12.07 -11.64
CA GLY A 91 -4.38 12.57 -12.95
C GLY A 91 -2.94 13.09 -12.92
N ASP A 92 -2.61 14.00 -13.84
CA ASP A 92 -1.22 14.41 -14.08
C ASP A 92 -0.69 15.50 -13.13
N THR A 93 -1.57 16.23 -12.44
CA THR A 93 -1.20 17.47 -11.74
C THR A 93 -1.57 17.51 -10.26
N PHE A 94 -2.44 16.63 -9.78
CA PHE A 94 -2.91 16.65 -8.40
C PHE A 94 -2.27 15.52 -7.62
N VAL A 95 -1.50 15.88 -6.59
CA VAL A 95 -0.82 14.95 -5.70
C VAL A 95 -1.22 15.36 -4.28
N PHE A 96 -1.78 14.42 -3.52
CA PHE A 96 -2.22 14.64 -2.15
C PHE A 96 -1.48 13.71 -1.19
N GLU A 97 -0.91 14.27 -0.13
CA GLU A 97 -0.37 13.51 0.98
C GLU A 97 -1.49 13.23 1.99
N ASN A 98 -1.88 11.97 2.09
CA ASN A 98 -2.99 11.54 2.94
C ASN A 98 -2.47 10.92 4.24
N ALA A 99 -3.18 11.20 5.33
CA ALA A 99 -3.01 10.52 6.61
C ALA A 99 -4.35 9.98 7.09
N VAL A 100 -4.35 8.73 7.57
CA VAL A 100 -5.53 8.03 8.07
C VAL A 100 -5.24 7.50 9.47
N SER A 101 -6.21 7.63 10.37
CA SER A 101 -6.22 6.89 11.65
C SER A 101 -7.36 5.88 11.62
N LEU A 102 -7.09 4.63 11.99
CA LEU A 102 -8.05 3.53 11.98
C LEU A 102 -8.40 3.04 13.38
N ASP A 103 -9.64 2.59 13.53
CA ASP A 103 -10.05 1.67 14.57
C ASP A 103 -9.60 0.24 14.20
N PRO A 104 -8.86 -0.47 15.07
CA PRO A 104 -8.28 -1.75 14.71
C PRO A 104 -9.26 -2.92 14.64
N THR A 105 -10.46 -2.76 15.19
CA THR A 105 -11.47 -3.83 15.19
C THR A 105 -12.32 -3.76 13.92
N THR A 106 -12.69 -2.55 13.52
CA THR A 106 -13.59 -2.29 12.39
C THR A 106 -12.85 -1.92 11.12
N LEU A 107 -11.57 -1.54 11.22
CA LEU A 107 -10.75 -0.96 10.17
C LEU A 107 -11.34 0.31 9.56
N LYS A 108 -12.30 0.95 10.22
CA LYS A 108 -12.86 2.25 9.84
C LYS A 108 -12.10 3.37 10.52
N GLY A 109 -12.20 4.59 10.01
CA GLY A 109 -11.61 5.72 10.71
C GLY A 109 -11.79 7.02 9.98
N THR A 110 -10.85 7.93 10.17
CA THR A 110 -10.86 9.26 9.56
C THR A 110 -9.59 9.50 8.76
N TRP A 111 -9.71 10.32 7.72
CA TRP A 111 -8.60 10.72 6.88
C TRP A 111 -8.52 12.25 6.75
N THR A 112 -7.32 12.74 6.47
CA THR A 112 -7.01 14.12 6.13
C THR A 112 -5.98 14.14 5.00
N ASP A 113 -5.96 15.22 4.20
CA ASP A 113 -4.87 15.49 3.26
C ASP A 113 -4.20 16.85 3.47
N ASP A 114 -3.08 17.07 2.77
CA ASP A 114 -2.33 18.33 2.73
C ASP A 114 -3.05 19.47 1.99
N GLY A 115 -4.14 19.16 1.27
CA GLY A 115 -5.08 20.13 0.72
C GLY A 115 -6.09 20.67 1.74
N GLY A 116 -6.08 20.17 2.97
CA GLY A 116 -7.01 20.55 4.03
C GLY A 116 -8.37 19.85 3.93
N ASN A 117 -8.51 18.83 3.08
CA ASN A 117 -9.70 18.01 3.05
C ASN A 117 -9.67 16.97 4.17
N ALA A 118 -10.85 16.51 4.58
CA ALA A 118 -10.99 15.47 5.60
C ALA A 118 -12.32 14.74 5.47
N GLY A 119 -12.40 13.57 6.09
CA GLY A 119 -13.66 12.87 6.26
C GLY A 119 -13.51 11.44 6.78
N GLU A 120 -14.51 10.62 6.49
CA GLU A 120 -14.60 9.23 6.95
C GLU A 120 -13.88 8.29 5.98
N PHE A 121 -13.18 7.31 6.53
CA PHE A 121 -12.50 6.24 5.81
C PHE A 121 -13.20 4.92 6.13
N GLN A 122 -14.04 4.45 5.21
CA GLN A 122 -14.98 3.37 5.46
C GLN A 122 -14.46 2.06 4.88
N TYR A 123 -14.25 1.05 5.72
CA TYR A 123 -13.76 -0.25 5.25
C TYR A 123 -14.81 -0.99 4.42
N LEU A 124 -14.39 -1.46 3.25
CA LEU A 124 -15.24 -2.16 2.28
C LEU A 124 -14.96 -3.67 2.23
N GLY A 125 -13.81 -4.12 2.73
CA GLY A 125 -13.41 -5.52 2.74
C GLY A 125 -12.11 -5.79 1.99
N LEU A 126 -11.84 -7.07 1.73
CA LEU A 126 -10.73 -7.52 0.89
C LEU A 126 -11.10 -7.43 -0.59
N ALA A 127 -10.11 -7.14 -1.43
CA ALA A 127 -10.26 -7.20 -2.89
C ALA A 127 -10.32 -8.66 -3.39
N PRO A 128 -10.93 -8.92 -4.56
CA PRO A 128 -11.67 -7.95 -5.37
C PRO A 128 -13.02 -7.58 -4.73
N LEU A 129 -13.41 -6.31 -4.87
CA LEU A 129 -14.74 -5.87 -4.47
C LEU A 129 -15.79 -6.32 -5.49
N ASP A 130 -17.04 -6.41 -5.05
CA ASP A 130 -18.17 -6.64 -5.95
C ASP A 130 -18.32 -5.46 -6.95
N PRO A 131 -18.43 -5.73 -8.27
CA PRO A 131 -18.54 -4.67 -9.27
C PRO A 131 -19.77 -3.77 -9.12
N GLU A 132 -20.90 -4.28 -8.64
CA GLU A 132 -22.11 -3.48 -8.41
C GLU A 132 -21.91 -2.54 -7.23
N GLN A 133 -21.29 -3.02 -6.15
CA GLN A 133 -20.87 -2.19 -5.01
C GLN A 133 -19.91 -1.07 -5.46
N LEU A 134 -18.88 -1.40 -6.23
CA LEU A 134 -17.90 -0.44 -6.71
C LEU A 134 -18.56 0.65 -7.57
N LYS A 135 -19.43 0.26 -8.51
CA LYS A 135 -20.22 1.18 -9.33
C LYS A 135 -21.17 2.03 -8.48
N ALA A 136 -21.83 1.44 -7.50
CA ALA A 136 -22.75 2.17 -6.62
C ALA A 136 -22.04 3.26 -5.81
N ILE A 137 -20.79 3.04 -5.39
CA ILE A 137 -19.99 4.03 -4.66
C ILE A 137 -19.49 5.12 -5.61
N THR A 138 -18.82 4.73 -6.70
CA THR A 138 -18.13 5.65 -7.60
C THR A 138 -19.08 6.54 -8.42
N THR A 139 -20.27 6.06 -8.78
CA THR A 139 -21.25 6.85 -9.57
C THR A 139 -22.17 7.73 -8.70
N ARG A 140 -22.36 7.44 -7.40
CA ARG A 140 -23.45 8.03 -6.59
C ARG A 140 -23.39 9.56 -6.40
N ARG A 141 -22.26 10.24 -6.63
CA ARG A 141 -22.14 11.70 -6.39
C ARG A 141 -21.88 12.57 -7.60
N ALA A 142 -21.66 12.02 -8.80
CA ALA A 142 -21.65 12.83 -10.03
C ALA A 142 -22.98 13.60 -10.24
N ASN A 143 -24.07 13.12 -9.61
CA ASN A 143 -25.41 13.72 -9.70
C ASN A 143 -25.78 14.66 -8.54
N THR A 144 -24.93 14.88 -7.53
CA THR A 144 -25.26 15.72 -6.36
C THR A 144 -24.50 17.05 -6.30
N GLN A 145 -23.69 17.36 -7.33
CA GLN A 145 -22.97 18.63 -7.48
C GLN A 145 -23.37 19.39 -8.76
N ARG A 146 -24.63 19.30 -9.19
CA ARG A 146 -25.21 20.20 -10.21
C ARG A 146 -26.19 21.18 -9.57
#